data_AF-A0A8J1TAX6-F1
#
_entry.id   AF-A0A8J1TAX6-F1
#
_cell.length_a   1.000
_cell.length_b   1.000
_cell.length_c   1.000
_cell.angle_alpha   90.00
_cell.angle_beta   90.00
_cell.angle_gamma   90.00
#
_symmetry.space_group_name_H-M   'P 1'
#
loop_
_entity.id
_entity.type
_entity.pdbx_description
1 polymer ?
#
loop_
_entity_poly.entity_id
_entity_poly.type
_entity_poly.pdbx_seq_one_letter_code
_entity_poly.pdbx_strand_id
1 'polypeptide(L)'
;GGAYHIGLNDRAEFIIPYTCLGGAYRIGLNDQAVFMILFICLDGAYHIGLNDRAVFMIPYICLGGAYQLGLNDRAVFMIPYICLGGAYHIGLNDRAEFMISYKCLGGAYCIGLNDRAEFMISYISLGGSYHIGLNDRAEFMIPYICLGGSYHIGLNDRAEFMISYICLGGAYHIGLNDRAEFMISYICLGGAYHIGLNDRAVTNDYIWTGSWISATYFAWGDHEPVPNDDDHCIALWHNKDYKWVDISCSLKRGFICEHYLDSY
;
A
#
# COMPACT_ATOMS: atom_id res chain seq x y z
N GLY A 1 1.35 -33.28 -13.45
CA GLY A 1 1.07 -32.18 -14.39
C GLY A 1 -0.26 -32.45 -15.05
N GLY A 2 -1.28 -31.69 -14.67
CA GLY A 2 -2.63 -31.75 -15.22
C GLY A 2 -3.24 -30.35 -15.22
N ALA A 3 -4.27 -30.15 -16.02
CA ALA A 3 -5.09 -28.94 -16.01
C ALA A 3 -6.40 -29.25 -15.27
N TYR A 4 -6.72 -28.45 -14.26
CA TYR A 4 -7.87 -28.67 -13.39
C TYR A 4 -8.80 -27.46 -13.45
N HIS A 5 -10.10 -27.74 -13.48
CA HIS A 5 -11.16 -26.73 -13.47
C HIS A 5 -12.05 -26.99 -12.26
N ILE A 6 -12.21 -25.99 -11.39
CA ILE A 6 -13.04 -26.09 -10.19
C ILE A 6 -13.97 -24.88 -10.13
N GLY A 7 -15.26 -25.13 -10.01
CA GLY A 7 -16.28 -24.10 -9.82
C GLY A 7 -17.07 -24.41 -8.56
N LEU A 8 -17.17 -23.45 -7.64
CA LEU A 8 -18.00 -23.55 -6.44
C LEU A 8 -18.99 -22.38 -6.40
N ASN A 9 -20.21 -22.67 -5.96
CA ASN A 9 -21.27 -21.69 -5.78
C ASN A 9 -22.08 -22.00 -4.52
N ASP A 10 -22.99 -21.09 -4.15
CA ASP A 10 -24.05 -21.34 -3.17
C ASP A 10 -23.53 -21.85 -1.81
N ARG A 11 -22.53 -21.17 -1.24
CA ARG A 11 -21.86 -21.53 0.03
C ARG A 11 -21.19 -22.90 0.04
N ALA A 12 -20.86 -23.46 -1.14
CA ALA A 12 -20.11 -24.69 -1.21
C ALA A 12 -18.70 -24.51 -0.60
N GLU A 13 -18.24 -25.54 0.10
CA GLU A 13 -16.92 -25.59 0.72
C GLU A 13 -16.09 -26.70 0.06
N PHE A 14 -14.84 -26.38 -0.26
CA PHE A 14 -13.89 -27.35 -0.80
C PHE A 14 -12.52 -27.20 -0.18
N ILE A 15 -11.94 -28.33 0.21
CA ILE A 15 -10.64 -28.39 0.86
C ILE A 15 -9.77 -29.36 0.09
N ILE A 16 -8.56 -28.92 -0.29
CA ILE A 16 -7.54 -29.81 -0.84
C ILE A 16 -6.49 -30.11 0.25
N PRO A 17 -6.32 -31.38 0.66
CA PRO A 17 -5.36 -31.78 1.70
C PRO A 17 -4.15 -32.57 1.15
N TYR A 18 -3.49 -32.16 0.05
CA TYR A 18 -2.25 -32.83 -0.40
C TYR A 18 -0.97 -32.10 0.07
N THR A 19 0.20 -32.70 -0.19
CA THR A 19 1.51 -32.25 0.29
C THR A 19 2.20 -31.23 -0.62
N CYS A 20 2.15 -31.42 -1.94
CA CYS A 20 2.62 -30.46 -2.95
C CYS A 20 1.61 -30.34 -4.09
N LEU A 21 1.20 -29.13 -4.44
CA LEU A 21 0.24 -28.90 -5.52
C LEU A 21 0.98 -28.29 -6.71
N GLY A 22 0.87 -28.92 -7.87
CA GLY A 22 1.45 -28.37 -9.09
C GLY A 22 0.63 -28.66 -10.34
N GLY A 23 0.84 -27.86 -11.37
CA GLY A 23 0.06 -27.88 -12.61
C GLY A 23 -0.70 -26.57 -12.86
N ALA A 24 -1.75 -26.64 -13.67
CA ALA A 24 -2.56 -25.49 -14.03
C ALA A 24 -3.97 -25.61 -13.43
N TYR A 25 -4.41 -24.59 -12.70
CA TYR A 25 -5.70 -24.56 -12.04
C TYR A 25 -6.50 -23.35 -12.52
N ARG A 26 -7.77 -23.59 -12.87
CA ARG A 26 -8.78 -22.54 -13.07
C ARG A 26 -9.85 -22.72 -12.01
N ILE A 27 -9.94 -21.76 -11.09
CA ILE A 27 -10.84 -21.82 -9.93
C ILE A 27 -11.78 -20.63 -9.99
N GLY A 28 -13.08 -20.88 -9.97
CA GLY A 28 -14.12 -19.85 -9.88
C GLY A 28 -14.97 -20.08 -8.63
N LEU A 29 -15.04 -19.09 -7.74
CA LEU A 29 -15.88 -19.13 -6.56
C LEU A 29 -16.90 -18.00 -6.61
N ASN A 30 -18.16 -18.30 -6.28
CA ASN A 30 -19.21 -17.29 -6.18
C ASN A 30 -20.17 -17.60 -5.01
N ASP A 31 -21.04 -16.65 -4.67
CA ASP A 31 -22.11 -16.79 -3.68
C ASP A 31 -21.65 -17.38 -2.34
N GLN A 32 -20.69 -16.71 -1.67
CA GLN A 32 -20.14 -17.11 -0.36
C GLN A 32 -19.45 -18.49 -0.34
N ALA A 33 -19.06 -19.04 -1.49
CA ALA A 33 -18.27 -20.28 -1.55
C ALA A 33 -16.89 -20.12 -0.90
N VAL A 34 -16.39 -21.21 -0.32
CA VAL A 34 -15.10 -21.24 0.40
C VAL A 34 -14.20 -22.30 -0.20
N PHE A 35 -12.97 -21.90 -0.51
CA PHE A 35 -11.93 -22.80 -0.98
C PHE A 35 -10.68 -22.69 -0.11
N MET A 36 -10.18 -23.84 0.35
CA MET A 36 -9.00 -23.89 1.20
C MET A 36 -7.95 -24.87 0.67
N ILE A 37 -6.70 -24.41 0.60
CA ILE A 37 -5.53 -25.21 0.18
C ILE A 37 -4.58 -25.38 1.36
N LEU A 38 -4.54 -26.58 1.96
CA LEU A 38 -3.77 -26.86 3.18
C LEU A 38 -2.31 -27.33 2.92
N PHE A 39 -1.55 -26.70 2.01
CA PHE A 39 -0.33 -27.30 1.40
C PHE A 39 1.03 -26.74 1.84
N ILE A 40 2.05 -27.61 1.82
CA ILE A 40 3.45 -27.26 2.14
C ILE A 40 4.09 -26.42 1.02
N CYS A 41 3.91 -26.79 -0.25
CA CYS A 41 4.47 -26.08 -1.40
C CYS A 41 3.45 -26.00 -2.56
N LEU A 42 3.27 -24.80 -3.11
CA LEU A 42 2.46 -24.54 -4.30
C LEU A 42 3.38 -24.01 -5.41
N ASP A 43 3.39 -24.68 -6.56
CA ASP A 43 4.16 -24.25 -7.73
C ASP A 43 3.41 -24.63 -9.00
N GLY A 44 3.09 -23.66 -9.85
CA GLY A 44 2.23 -23.86 -11.00
C GLY A 44 1.57 -22.58 -11.50
N ALA A 45 0.51 -22.73 -12.29
CA ALA A 45 -0.25 -21.61 -12.83
C ALA A 45 -1.69 -21.63 -12.28
N TYR A 46 -2.12 -20.55 -11.65
CA TYR A 46 -3.42 -20.44 -11.00
C TYR A 46 -4.17 -19.25 -11.58
N HIS A 47 -5.34 -19.50 -12.16
CA HIS A 47 -6.31 -18.48 -12.52
C HIS A 47 -7.47 -18.59 -11.54
N ILE A 48 -7.64 -17.61 -10.67
CA ILE A 48 -8.62 -17.64 -9.59
C ILE A 48 -9.53 -16.42 -9.71
N GLY A 49 -10.81 -16.66 -9.90
CA GLY A 49 -11.87 -15.65 -9.89
C GLY A 49 -12.74 -15.83 -8.66
N LEU A 50 -12.89 -14.79 -7.85
CA LEU A 50 -13.76 -14.79 -6.67
C LEU A 50 -14.79 -13.66 -6.79
N ASN A 51 -16.04 -13.96 -6.47
CA ASN A 51 -17.11 -12.98 -6.51
C ASN A 51 -18.14 -13.23 -5.38
N ASP A 52 -19.01 -12.25 -5.12
CA ASP A 52 -20.13 -12.34 -4.17
C ASP A 52 -19.75 -12.91 -2.79
N ARG A 53 -18.77 -12.28 -2.12
CA ARG A 53 -18.24 -12.67 -0.79
C ARG A 53 -17.61 -14.07 -0.72
N ALA A 54 -17.19 -14.63 -1.85
CA ALA A 54 -16.42 -15.87 -1.86
C ALA A 54 -15.06 -15.71 -1.15
N VAL A 55 -14.56 -16.80 -0.57
CA VAL A 55 -13.33 -16.81 0.23
C VAL A 55 -12.36 -17.85 -0.29
N PHE A 56 -11.11 -17.43 -0.55
CA PHE A 56 -10.01 -18.33 -0.88
C PHE A 56 -8.89 -18.18 0.14
N MET A 57 -8.45 -19.30 0.72
CA MET A 57 -7.44 -19.29 1.78
C MET A 57 -6.30 -20.28 1.54
N ILE A 58 -5.06 -19.80 1.73
CA ILE A 58 -3.83 -20.61 1.64
C ILE A 58 -2.96 -20.46 2.91
N PRO A 59 -3.09 -21.35 3.90
CA PRO A 59 -2.41 -21.19 5.19
C PRO A 59 -0.93 -21.64 5.35
N TYR A 60 -0.17 -22.09 4.34
CA TYR A 60 1.14 -22.79 4.55
C TYR A 60 2.11 -22.75 3.32
N ILE A 61 3.38 -23.24 3.34
CA ILE A 61 4.65 -22.63 3.80
C ILE A 61 5.41 -21.88 2.67
N CYS A 62 5.34 -22.32 1.41
CA CYS A 62 6.00 -21.67 0.27
C CYS A 62 5.07 -21.57 -0.94
N LEU A 63 4.82 -20.34 -1.39
CA LEU A 63 4.06 -20.05 -2.62
C LEU A 63 5.04 -19.62 -3.70
N GLY A 64 5.10 -20.39 -4.79
CA GLY A 64 5.81 -20.07 -6.02
C GLY A 64 4.90 -20.21 -7.23
N GLY A 65 5.43 -19.94 -8.43
CA GLY A 65 4.65 -20.04 -9.67
C GLY A 65 3.98 -18.73 -10.09
N ALA A 66 2.89 -18.83 -10.83
CA ALA A 66 2.19 -17.71 -11.46
C ALA A 66 0.71 -17.68 -11.07
N TYR A 67 0.26 -16.53 -10.59
CA TYR A 67 -1.10 -16.32 -10.09
C TYR A 67 -1.76 -15.17 -10.85
N GLN A 68 -2.94 -15.44 -11.41
CA GLN A 68 -3.84 -14.44 -11.98
C GLN A 68 -5.11 -14.44 -11.15
N LEU A 69 -5.29 -13.38 -10.37
CA LEU A 69 -6.34 -13.26 -9.37
C LEU A 69 -7.27 -12.11 -9.77
N GLY A 70 -8.56 -12.39 -9.83
CA GLY A 70 -9.61 -11.38 -9.98
C GLY A 70 -10.62 -11.55 -8.84
N LEU A 71 -10.76 -10.53 -8.00
CA LEU A 71 -11.72 -10.52 -6.91
C LEU A 71 -12.69 -9.36 -7.07
N ASN A 72 -13.97 -9.61 -6.85
CA ASN A 72 -15.02 -8.60 -6.88
C ASN A 72 -16.05 -8.83 -5.76
N ASP A 73 -16.90 -7.84 -5.52
CA ASP A 73 -18.08 -7.92 -4.64
C ASP A 73 -17.78 -8.48 -3.23
N ARG A 74 -16.83 -7.84 -2.53
CA ARG A 74 -16.39 -8.22 -1.16
C ARG A 74 -15.82 -9.64 -1.05
N ALA A 75 -15.32 -10.20 -2.15
CA ALA A 75 -14.56 -11.44 -2.09
C ALA A 75 -13.24 -11.26 -1.32
N VAL A 76 -12.77 -12.33 -0.70
CA VAL A 76 -11.60 -12.31 0.18
C VAL A 76 -10.58 -13.37 -0.26
N PHE A 77 -9.34 -12.94 -0.47
CA PHE A 77 -8.21 -13.86 -0.64
C PHE A 77 -7.22 -13.64 0.49
N MET A 78 -6.88 -14.70 1.21
CA MET A 78 -6.03 -14.62 2.40
C MET A 78 -4.88 -15.62 2.38
N ILE A 79 -3.69 -15.12 2.70
CA ILE A 79 -2.46 -15.90 2.88
C ILE A 79 -1.87 -15.60 4.27
N PRO A 80 -2.22 -16.37 5.32
CA PRO A 80 -1.83 -16.03 6.69
C PRO A 80 -0.39 -16.41 7.12
N TYR A 81 0.36 -17.25 6.40
CA TYR A 81 1.71 -17.69 6.81
C TYR A 81 2.55 -18.20 5.62
N ILE A 82 3.69 -17.64 5.19
CA ILE A 82 4.55 -18.26 4.11
C ILE A 82 5.94 -17.60 3.89
N CYS A 83 6.76 -18.19 2.99
CA CYS A 83 7.74 -17.57 2.06
C CYS A 83 7.19 -17.42 0.59
N LEU A 84 6.90 -16.21 0.10
CA LEU A 84 6.12 -15.89 -1.11
C LEU A 84 7.11 -15.41 -2.19
N GLY A 85 7.12 -16.11 -3.31
CA GLY A 85 7.86 -15.77 -4.52
C GLY A 85 7.01 -16.04 -5.76
N GLY A 86 7.54 -15.76 -6.95
CA GLY A 86 6.81 -15.98 -8.21
C GLY A 86 6.22 -14.69 -8.80
N ALA A 87 5.18 -14.84 -9.63
CA ALA A 87 4.57 -13.75 -10.37
C ALA A 87 3.07 -13.66 -10.06
N TYR A 88 2.62 -12.47 -9.69
CA TYR A 88 1.25 -12.22 -9.28
C TYR A 88 0.66 -11.09 -10.13
N HIS A 89 -0.49 -11.36 -10.75
CA HIS A 89 -1.31 -10.37 -11.39
C HIS A 89 -2.66 -10.33 -10.65
N ILE A 90 -2.87 -9.28 -9.86
CA ILE A 90 -3.97 -9.19 -8.89
C ILE A 90 -4.83 -7.99 -9.26
N GLY A 91 -6.11 -8.23 -9.53
CA GLY A 91 -7.13 -7.21 -9.67
C GLY A 91 -8.17 -7.36 -8.56
N LEU A 92 -8.39 -6.31 -7.77
CA LEU A 92 -9.46 -6.23 -6.77
C LEU A 92 -10.40 -5.08 -7.12
N ASN A 93 -11.71 -5.32 -7.00
CA ASN A 93 -12.74 -4.32 -7.22
C ASN A 93 -13.91 -4.51 -6.23
N ASP A 94 -14.80 -3.51 -6.12
CA ASP A 94 -16.03 -3.56 -5.31
C ASP A 94 -15.83 -4.07 -3.87
N ARG A 95 -14.93 -3.41 -3.12
CA ARG A 95 -14.57 -3.76 -1.73
C ARG A 95 -14.02 -5.18 -1.54
N ALA A 96 -13.43 -5.78 -2.58
CA ALA A 96 -12.67 -7.00 -2.43
C ALA A 96 -11.42 -6.78 -1.57
N GLU A 97 -11.03 -7.82 -0.84
CA GLU A 97 -9.95 -7.77 0.14
C GLU A 97 -8.88 -8.82 -0.17
N PHE A 98 -7.62 -8.38 -0.19
CA PHE A 98 -6.46 -9.26 -0.29
C PHE A 98 -5.54 -9.07 0.90
N MET A 99 -5.34 -10.14 1.67
CA MET A 99 -4.57 -10.08 2.91
C MET A 99 -3.39 -11.05 2.89
N ILE A 100 -2.20 -10.53 3.16
CA ILE A 100 -0.97 -11.30 3.35
C ILE A 100 -0.40 -11.03 4.75
N SER A 101 -0.06 -12.09 5.48
CA SER A 101 0.69 -12.03 6.75
C SER A 101 1.99 -12.84 6.63
N TYR A 102 3.17 -12.19 6.69
CA TYR A 102 4.30 -12.75 5.93
C TYR A 102 5.77 -12.36 6.26
N LYS A 103 6.72 -13.33 6.21
CA LYS A 103 8.14 -13.20 6.64
C LYS A 103 9.17 -12.47 5.71
N CYS A 104 9.43 -12.91 4.46
CA CYS A 104 10.40 -12.29 3.52
C CYS A 104 9.98 -12.18 2.00
N LEU A 105 9.34 -11.11 1.52
CA LEU A 105 8.45 -11.16 0.33
C LEU A 105 9.30 -10.93 -0.90
N GLY A 106 9.15 -11.74 -1.95
CA GLY A 106 9.89 -11.58 -3.18
C GLY A 106 9.03 -11.89 -4.40
N GLY A 107 9.59 -11.70 -5.60
CA GLY A 107 8.88 -11.93 -6.85
C GLY A 107 8.41 -10.65 -7.54
N ALA A 108 7.45 -10.78 -8.45
CA ALA A 108 6.91 -9.70 -9.26
C ALA A 108 5.40 -9.60 -9.05
N TYR A 109 4.93 -8.41 -8.72
CA TYR A 109 3.53 -8.13 -8.41
C TYR A 109 3.03 -7.02 -9.31
N CYS A 110 1.95 -7.29 -10.06
CA CYS A 110 1.14 -6.30 -10.73
C CYS A 110 -0.20 -6.26 -10.02
N ILE A 111 -0.49 -5.16 -9.33
CA ILE A 111 -1.63 -5.00 -8.43
C ILE A 111 -2.47 -3.83 -8.92
N GLY A 112 -3.73 -4.08 -9.22
CA GLY A 112 -4.74 -3.07 -9.53
C GLY A 112 -5.86 -3.12 -8.50
N LEU A 113 -6.15 -1.99 -7.86
CA LEU A 113 -7.22 -1.83 -6.88
C LEU A 113 -8.17 -0.73 -7.33
N ASN A 114 -9.47 -0.98 -7.25
CA ASN A 114 -10.51 -0.02 -7.59
C ASN A 114 -11.74 -0.18 -6.66
N ASP A 115 -12.62 0.83 -6.64
CA ASP A 115 -13.91 0.80 -5.92
C ASP A 115 -13.82 0.33 -4.46
N ARG A 116 -13.00 1.02 -3.66
CA ARG A 116 -12.76 0.72 -2.22
C ARG A 116 -12.21 -0.69 -1.96
N ALA A 117 -11.54 -1.30 -2.92
CA ALA A 117 -10.80 -2.52 -2.68
C ALA A 117 -9.61 -2.29 -1.75
N GLU A 118 -9.27 -3.30 -0.95
CA GLU A 118 -8.26 -3.23 0.10
C GLU A 118 -7.18 -4.29 -0.10
N PHE A 119 -5.92 -3.88 -0.05
CA PHE A 119 -4.78 -4.77 -0.07
C PHE A 119 -3.90 -4.53 1.16
N MET A 120 -3.70 -5.57 1.96
CA MET A 120 -2.95 -5.46 3.21
C MET A 120 -1.78 -6.46 3.24
N ILE A 121 -0.58 -5.94 3.51
CA ILE A 121 0.62 -6.75 3.78
C ILE A 121 1.13 -6.45 5.18
N SER A 122 0.95 -7.38 6.10
CA SER A 122 1.62 -7.33 7.40
C SER A 122 2.92 -8.14 7.34
N TYR A 123 4.08 -7.61 7.83
CA TYR A 123 5.26 -8.34 8.40
C TYR A 123 6.66 -8.18 7.67
N ILE A 124 7.70 -8.98 8.06
CA ILE A 124 9.17 -8.69 8.32
C ILE A 124 10.16 -8.22 7.24
N SER A 125 10.02 -8.51 5.95
CA SER A 125 10.91 -7.94 4.93
C SER A 125 10.21 -7.98 3.59
N LEU A 126 10.27 -6.89 2.83
CA LEU A 126 9.67 -6.78 1.51
C LEU A 126 10.77 -6.54 0.48
N GLY A 127 10.75 -7.30 -0.62
CA GLY A 127 11.66 -7.19 -1.75
C GLY A 127 10.96 -7.63 -3.03
N GLY A 128 11.65 -7.57 -4.17
CA GLY A 128 11.04 -7.86 -5.48
C GLY A 128 10.59 -6.60 -6.23
N SER A 129 9.69 -6.75 -7.19
CA SER A 129 9.16 -5.67 -8.01
C SER A 129 7.66 -5.55 -7.89
N TYR A 130 7.18 -4.34 -7.68
CA TYR A 130 5.77 -4.02 -7.47
C TYR A 130 5.34 -2.94 -8.46
N HIS A 131 4.37 -3.25 -9.30
CA HIS A 131 3.61 -2.30 -10.11
C HIS A 131 2.22 -2.20 -9.50
N ILE A 132 1.92 -1.07 -8.88
CA ILE A 132 0.74 -0.87 -8.05
C ILE A 132 -0.07 0.29 -8.61
N GLY A 133 -1.33 0.06 -8.96
CA GLY A 133 -2.30 1.06 -9.36
C GLY A 133 -3.50 1.06 -8.43
N LEU A 134 -3.81 2.21 -7.83
CA LEU A 134 -4.99 2.40 -6.98
C LEU A 134 -5.88 3.49 -7.57
N ASN A 135 -7.19 3.25 -7.54
CA ASN A 135 -8.20 4.20 -7.98
C ASN A 135 -9.47 4.11 -7.11
N ASP A 136 -10.35 5.11 -7.18
CA ASP A 136 -11.68 5.12 -6.55
C ASP A 136 -11.71 4.69 -5.08
N ARG A 137 -10.96 5.40 -4.23
CA ARG A 137 -10.83 5.14 -2.78
C ARG A 137 -10.30 3.74 -2.44
N ALA A 138 -9.54 3.12 -3.34
CA ALA A 138 -8.81 1.92 -3.02
C ALA A 138 -7.71 2.19 -1.99
N GLU A 139 -7.43 1.20 -1.16
CA GLU A 139 -6.48 1.30 -0.04
C GLU A 139 -5.42 0.21 -0.13
N PHE A 140 -4.16 0.61 -0.02
CA PHE A 140 -3.03 -0.31 0.06
C PHE A 140 -2.24 -0.01 1.34
N MET A 141 -2.14 -1.00 2.22
CA MET A 141 -1.56 -0.85 3.55
C MET A 141 -0.40 -1.81 3.79
N ILE A 142 0.73 -1.25 4.23
CA ILE A 142 1.90 -1.98 4.73
C ILE A 142 2.19 -1.51 6.16
N PRO A 143 1.53 -2.07 7.18
CA PRO A 143 1.65 -1.58 8.55
C PRO A 143 3.00 -1.81 9.25
N TYR A 144 3.94 -2.63 8.73
CA TYR A 144 5.24 -2.87 9.39
C TYR A 144 6.37 -3.24 8.40
N ILE A 145 7.61 -2.76 8.68
CA ILE A 145 8.98 -3.31 8.38
C ILE A 145 9.98 -2.67 7.38
N CYS A 146 11.25 -3.15 7.36
CA CYS A 146 12.27 -2.92 6.32
C CYS A 146 11.77 -3.21 4.89
N LEU A 147 11.65 -2.15 4.09
CA LEU A 147 11.31 -2.24 2.67
C LEU A 147 12.58 -2.27 1.80
N GLY A 148 12.53 -3.03 0.73
CA GLY A 148 13.53 -3.10 -0.32
C GLY A 148 12.86 -3.44 -1.65
N GLY A 149 13.61 -3.57 -2.73
CA GLY A 149 13.05 -3.84 -4.07
C GLY A 149 12.66 -2.57 -4.84
N SER A 150 11.78 -2.69 -5.83
CA SER A 150 11.36 -1.61 -6.72
C SER A 150 9.84 -1.45 -6.74
N TYR A 151 9.37 -0.23 -6.58
CA TYR A 151 7.96 0.12 -6.51
C TYR A 151 7.62 1.17 -7.55
N HIS A 152 6.70 0.84 -8.45
CA HIS A 152 6.06 1.77 -9.37
C HIS A 152 4.61 1.92 -8.92
N ILE A 153 4.28 3.03 -8.29
CA ILE A 153 3.00 3.28 -7.63
C ILE A 153 2.28 4.42 -8.35
N GLY A 154 1.06 4.17 -8.81
CA GLY A 154 0.14 5.18 -9.33
C GLY A 154 -1.11 5.24 -8.47
N LEU A 155 -1.42 6.40 -7.91
CA LEU A 155 -2.61 6.63 -7.09
C LEU A 155 -3.51 7.68 -7.75
N ASN A 156 -4.81 7.41 -7.80
CA ASN A 156 -5.81 8.29 -8.39
C ASN A 156 -7.14 8.27 -7.60
N ASP A 157 -8.00 9.27 -7.78
CA ASP A 157 -9.37 9.31 -7.24
C ASP A 157 -9.53 8.91 -5.75
N ARG A 158 -8.83 9.64 -4.87
CA ARG A 158 -8.84 9.41 -3.40
C ARG A 158 -8.30 8.05 -2.99
N ALA A 159 -7.48 7.42 -3.82
CA ALA A 159 -6.68 6.27 -3.44
C ALA A 159 -5.74 6.61 -2.29
N GLU A 160 -5.57 5.67 -1.38
CA GLU A 160 -4.71 5.81 -0.20
C GLU A 160 -3.66 4.71 -0.18
N PHE A 161 -2.40 5.10 -0.09
CA PHE A 161 -1.29 4.17 0.09
C PHE A 161 -0.56 4.50 1.39
N MET A 162 -0.57 3.56 2.33
CA MET A 162 -0.01 3.75 3.65
C MET A 162 1.12 2.77 3.92
N ILE A 163 2.27 3.30 4.31
CA ILE A 163 3.39 2.52 4.81
C ILE A 163 3.73 2.97 6.22
N SER A 164 3.81 2.02 7.16
CA SER A 164 4.38 2.23 8.49
C SER A 164 5.67 1.41 8.64
N TYR A 165 6.85 2.05 8.76
CA TYR A 165 8.12 1.29 8.69
C TYR A 165 9.29 1.81 9.55
N ILE A 166 10.34 0.99 9.65
CA ILE A 166 11.55 1.19 10.46
C ILE A 166 12.78 1.56 9.60
N CYS A 167 12.94 0.95 8.42
CA CYS A 167 14.01 1.28 7.45
C CYS A 167 13.45 1.30 6.01
N LEU A 168 13.62 2.40 5.26
CA LEU A 168 13.32 2.42 3.81
C LEU A 168 14.60 2.07 3.04
N GLY A 169 14.57 0.95 2.35
CA GLY A 169 15.46 0.66 1.23
C GLY A 169 14.64 0.47 -0.05
N GLY A 170 15.31 0.39 -1.19
CA GLY A 170 14.65 0.19 -2.50
C GLY A 170 14.45 1.46 -3.31
N ALA A 171 13.83 1.30 -4.48
CA ALA A 171 13.57 2.37 -5.44
C ALA A 171 12.07 2.60 -5.57
N TYR A 172 11.65 3.87 -5.53
CA TYR A 172 10.25 4.27 -5.59
C TYR A 172 10.04 5.23 -6.76
N HIS A 173 9.06 4.92 -7.60
CA HIS A 173 8.53 5.82 -8.61
C HIS A 173 7.04 6.00 -8.32
N ILE A 174 6.66 7.15 -7.79
CA ILE A 174 5.32 7.42 -7.28
C ILE A 174 4.69 8.52 -8.14
N GLY A 175 3.52 8.23 -8.71
CA GLY A 175 2.65 9.19 -9.35
C GLY A 175 1.37 9.36 -8.53
N LEU A 176 1.04 10.61 -8.20
CA LEU A 176 -0.18 10.98 -7.51
C LEU A 176 -1.03 11.84 -8.45
N ASN A 177 -2.32 11.53 -8.55
CA ASN A 177 -3.28 12.35 -9.28
C ASN A 177 -4.57 12.54 -8.47
N ASP A 178 -5.29 13.62 -8.77
CA ASP A 178 -6.50 14.05 -8.06
C ASP A 178 -6.28 14.17 -6.55
N ARG A 179 -7.17 13.60 -5.73
CA ARG A 179 -7.10 13.65 -4.25
C ARG A 179 -6.43 12.42 -3.64
N ALA A 180 -5.48 11.82 -4.36
CA ALA A 180 -4.76 10.66 -3.86
C ALA A 180 -3.81 11.03 -2.71
N GLU A 181 -3.67 10.11 -1.76
CA GLU A 181 -2.83 10.27 -0.57
C GLU A 181 -1.79 9.14 -0.49
N PHE A 182 -0.53 9.54 -0.36
CA PHE A 182 0.56 8.61 -0.09
C PHE A 182 1.19 8.99 1.24
N MET A 183 1.02 8.12 2.24
CA MET A 183 1.51 8.34 3.59
C MET A 183 2.60 7.34 3.93
N ILE A 184 3.75 7.90 4.31
CA ILE A 184 4.84 7.17 4.94
C ILE A 184 4.93 7.62 6.39
N SER A 185 4.57 6.74 7.32
CA SER A 185 4.78 6.92 8.75
C SER A 185 6.00 6.11 9.18
N TYR A 186 7.02 6.77 9.72
CA TYR A 186 8.17 6.07 10.28
C TYR A 186 8.08 6.04 11.80
N ILE A 187 8.33 4.88 12.39
CA ILE A 187 8.55 4.77 13.84
C ILE A 187 9.86 5.49 14.26
N CYS A 188 10.80 5.70 13.34
CA CYS A 188 12.07 6.42 13.60
C CYS A 188 12.13 7.87 13.08
N LEU A 189 11.09 8.38 12.40
CA LEU A 189 10.98 9.81 12.05
C LEU A 189 10.21 10.58 13.15
N GLY A 190 10.22 10.13 14.40
CA GLY A 190 9.76 10.98 15.50
C GLY A 190 10.48 12.33 15.44
N GLY A 191 9.72 13.42 15.24
CA GLY A 191 10.30 14.74 15.06
C GLY A 191 9.45 15.66 14.18
N ALA A 192 9.99 16.86 13.96
CA ALA A 192 9.43 17.86 13.06
C ALA A 192 10.25 17.89 11.76
N TYR A 193 9.60 18.00 10.59
CA TYR A 193 10.24 18.09 9.28
C TYR A 193 9.94 19.44 8.64
N HIS A 194 10.97 20.19 8.30
CA HIS A 194 10.79 21.47 7.60
C HIS A 194 10.10 21.23 6.24
N ILE A 195 9.12 22.06 5.95
CA ILE A 195 8.52 22.20 4.62
C ILE A 195 8.91 23.55 4.02
N GLY A 196 8.61 23.76 2.75
CA GLY A 196 8.95 25.00 2.05
C GLY A 196 8.14 26.23 2.50
N LEU A 197 7.17 26.10 3.39
CA LEU A 197 6.37 27.23 3.86
C LEU A 197 7.12 28.02 4.94
N ASN A 198 7.12 29.35 4.83
CA ASN A 198 7.77 30.25 5.78
C ASN A 198 7.13 31.64 5.73
N ASP A 199 7.25 32.43 6.80
CA ASP A 199 6.81 33.83 6.86
C ASP A 199 7.98 34.79 7.22
N ARG A 200 9.22 34.35 6.97
CA ARG A 200 10.47 35.05 7.31
C ARG A 200 10.56 36.47 6.75
N ALA A 201 9.86 36.76 5.66
CA ALA A 201 9.89 38.07 5.01
C ALA A 201 8.93 39.06 5.69
N VAL A 202 7.73 38.58 6.05
CA VAL A 202 6.67 39.37 6.67
C VAL A 202 5.89 38.43 7.59
N THR A 203 5.92 38.69 8.90
CA THR A 203 5.22 37.87 9.90
C THR A 203 3.73 37.74 9.57
N ASN A 204 3.21 36.51 9.64
CA ASN A 204 1.85 36.11 9.23
C ASN A 204 1.56 36.13 7.71
N ASP A 205 2.57 36.35 6.84
CA ASP A 205 2.45 36.17 5.39
C ASP A 205 3.21 34.92 4.94
N TYR A 206 2.50 33.80 4.87
CA TYR A 206 3.07 32.48 4.62
C TYR A 206 3.28 32.23 3.12
N ILE A 207 4.54 32.06 2.71
CA ILE A 207 4.96 31.94 1.32
C ILE A 207 5.74 30.64 1.11
N TRP A 208 5.48 29.96 -0.01
CA TRP A 208 6.22 28.77 -0.41
C TRP A 208 7.58 29.12 -1.03
N THR A 209 8.67 28.60 -0.46
CA THR A 209 10.01 28.68 -1.05
C THR A 209 10.02 27.96 -2.41
N GLY A 210 10.56 28.61 -3.43
CA GLY A 210 10.67 28.08 -4.79
C GLY A 210 9.68 28.73 -5.75
N SER A 211 8.38 28.68 -5.44
CA SER A 211 7.34 29.31 -6.27
C SER A 211 7.06 30.78 -5.91
N TRP A 212 7.37 31.18 -4.68
CA TRP A 212 7.08 32.52 -4.13
C TRP A 212 5.58 32.87 -4.10
N ILE A 213 4.71 31.87 -4.09
CA ILE A 213 3.26 32.02 -4.03
C ILE A 213 2.81 31.96 -2.56
N SER A 214 1.88 32.85 -2.19
CA SER A 214 1.25 32.84 -0.87
C SER A 214 0.40 31.58 -0.67
N ALA A 215 0.47 31.00 0.52
CA ALA A 215 -0.37 29.86 0.87
C ALA A 215 -1.86 30.25 0.90
N THR A 216 -2.68 29.46 0.23
CA THR A 216 -4.15 29.59 0.21
C THR A 216 -4.85 28.53 1.05
N TYR A 217 -4.12 27.50 1.46
CA TYR A 217 -4.56 26.41 2.31
C TYR A 217 -3.68 26.36 3.57
N PHE A 218 -4.29 26.01 4.70
CA PHE A 218 -3.61 25.91 5.99
C PHE A 218 -4.01 24.64 6.72
N ALA A 219 -3.03 23.86 7.17
CA ALA A 219 -3.24 22.63 7.95
C ALA A 219 -2.54 22.72 9.31
N TRP A 220 -2.78 23.81 10.04
CA TRP A 220 -2.20 24.04 11.36
C TRP A 220 -2.56 22.97 12.38
N GLY A 221 -1.57 22.60 13.19
CA GLY A 221 -1.75 21.79 14.38
C GLY A 221 -2.61 22.48 15.42
N ASP A 222 -3.17 21.70 16.34
CA ASP A 222 -3.98 22.26 17.42
C ASP A 222 -3.12 23.27 18.21
N HIS A 223 -3.61 24.52 18.30
CA HIS A 223 -2.96 25.68 18.92
C HIS A 223 -1.75 26.28 18.18
N GLU A 224 -1.60 25.99 16.89
CA GLU A 224 -0.58 26.59 16.00
C GLU A 224 -1.22 27.56 15.00
N PRO A 225 -0.46 28.55 14.47
CA PRO A 225 0.86 28.98 14.94
C PRO A 225 0.73 29.68 16.31
N VAL A 226 1.80 29.63 17.12
CA VAL A 226 1.80 30.31 18.44
C VAL A 226 1.87 31.83 18.24
N PRO A 227 0.90 32.61 18.75
CA PRO A 227 0.92 34.06 18.57
C PRO A 227 2.11 34.71 19.29
N ASN A 228 2.84 35.58 18.59
CA ASN A 228 4.02 36.32 19.07
C ASN A 228 5.26 35.46 19.39
N ASP A 229 5.40 34.30 18.74
CA ASP A 229 6.69 33.62 18.70
C ASP A 229 7.60 34.25 17.62
N ASP A 230 8.92 34.10 17.78
CA ASP A 230 9.96 34.57 16.81
C ASP A 230 10.34 33.46 15.81
N ASP A 231 9.46 32.47 15.70
CA ASP A 231 9.57 31.33 14.80
C ASP A 231 8.94 31.71 13.46
N HIS A 232 9.59 31.29 12.36
CA HIS A 232 9.25 31.74 11.02
C HIS A 232 9.32 30.66 9.94
N CYS A 233 9.55 29.42 10.36
CA CYS A 233 9.68 28.26 9.47
C CYS A 233 8.66 27.22 9.86
N ILE A 234 8.06 26.58 8.87
CA ILE A 234 6.96 25.66 9.13
C ILE A 234 7.49 24.24 9.00
N ALA A 235 7.06 23.40 9.93
CA ALA A 235 7.36 21.99 9.92
C ALA A 235 6.10 21.13 10.06
N LEU A 236 6.13 19.93 9.49
CA LEU A 236 5.18 18.87 9.84
C LEU A 236 5.68 18.19 11.10
N TRP A 237 4.88 18.14 12.16
CA TRP A 237 5.29 17.51 13.41
C TRP A 237 4.45 16.27 13.72
N HIS A 238 5.13 15.13 13.89
CA HIS A 238 4.51 13.87 14.29
C HIS A 238 3.60 14.01 15.52
N ASN A 239 3.98 14.81 16.53
CA ASN A 239 3.19 14.95 17.77
C ASN A 239 1.92 15.81 17.59
N LYS A 240 1.70 16.35 16.40
CA LYS A 240 0.52 17.12 16.00
C LYS A 240 -0.22 16.44 14.84
N ASP A 241 -0.15 15.11 14.75
CA ASP A 241 -0.73 14.32 13.65
C ASP A 241 -0.25 14.78 12.26
N TYR A 242 1.05 15.11 12.18
CA TYR A 242 1.69 15.69 10.98
C TYR A 242 1.05 16.99 10.47
N LYS A 243 0.27 17.68 11.30
CA LYS A 243 -0.16 19.05 11.03
C LYS A 243 0.99 20.04 11.20
N TRP A 244 0.79 21.25 10.66
CA TRP A 244 1.81 22.29 10.58
C TRP A 244 2.06 22.91 11.95
N VAL A 245 3.33 23.11 12.28
CA VAL A 245 3.76 23.88 13.45
C VAL A 245 4.69 24.99 13.00
N ASP A 246 4.61 26.11 13.69
CA ASP A 246 5.62 27.15 13.56
C ASP A 246 6.84 26.75 14.41
N ILE A 247 8.03 26.89 13.83
CA ILE A 247 9.26 26.44 14.47
C ILE A 247 10.45 27.30 14.06
N SER A 248 11.43 27.41 14.97
CA SER A 248 12.65 28.16 14.69
C SER A 248 13.37 27.63 13.46
N CYS A 249 13.60 28.51 12.48
CA CYS A 249 14.38 28.22 11.27
C CYS A 249 15.80 27.73 11.57
N SER A 250 16.32 28.01 12.77
CA SER A 250 17.67 27.60 13.19
C SER A 250 17.77 26.11 13.57
N LEU A 251 16.64 25.44 13.81
CA LEU A 251 16.61 24.04 14.24
C LEU A 251 17.01 23.11 13.09
N LYS A 252 18.07 22.34 13.31
CA LYS A 252 18.50 21.29 12.39
C LYS A 252 17.53 20.11 12.48
N ARG A 253 16.66 20.00 11.48
CA ARG A 253 15.66 18.94 11.31
C ARG A 253 15.76 18.32 9.92
N GLY A 254 15.09 17.19 9.72
CA GLY A 254 14.84 16.70 8.35
C GLY A 254 13.96 17.70 7.59
N PHE A 255 13.95 17.58 6.27
CA PHE A 255 13.14 18.44 5.39
C PHE A 255 12.48 17.59 4.29
N ILE A 256 11.36 18.08 3.77
CA ILE A 256 10.63 17.48 2.65
C ILE A 256 10.85 18.36 1.42
N CYS A 257 11.25 17.73 0.31
CA CYS A 257 11.44 18.42 -0.98
C CYS A 257 10.33 18.07 -1.96
N GLU A 258 9.93 19.07 -2.75
CA GLU A 258 9.15 18.90 -3.98
C GLU A 258 10.10 19.06 -5.17
N HIS A 259 9.89 18.29 -6.24
CA HIS A 259 10.60 18.45 -7.50
C HIS A 259 9.64 18.17 -8.68
N TYR A 260 9.65 19.03 -9.69
CA TYR A 260 8.88 18.82 -10.91
C TYR A 260 9.60 17.85 -11.84
N LEU A 261 8.92 16.82 -12.33
CA LEU A 261 9.46 16.00 -13.40
C LEU A 261 9.43 16.83 -14.68
N ASP A 262 10.61 17.22 -15.19
CA ASP A 262 10.71 17.82 -16.51
C ASP A 262 10.26 16.79 -17.55
N SER A 263 9.15 17.08 -18.24
CA SER A 263 8.66 16.27 -19.35
C SER A 263 9.60 16.42 -20.55
N TYR A 264 10.33 15.34 -20.88
CA TYR A 264 11.04 15.17 -22.15
C TYR A 264 10.10 14.69 -23.26
#